data_AF-A0A6N7CYD5-F1
#
_entry.id   AF-A0A6N7CYD5-F1
#
_cell.length_a   1.000
_cell.length_b   1.000
_cell.length_c   1.000
_cell.angle_alpha   90.00
_cell.angle_beta   90.00
_cell.angle_gamma   90.00
#
_symmetry.space_group_name_H-M   'P 1'
#
loop_
_entity.id
_entity.type
_entity.pdbx_description
1 polymer ?
#
loop_
_entity_poly.entity_id
_entity_poly.type
_entity_poly.pdbx_seq_one_letter_code
_entity_poly.pdbx_strand_id
1 'polypeptide(L)'
;MQSFLNLRYFGPRVLVEDNSVKSHSTALTNARIGYAVDRDTRVSLDVFNLFNRRATDSDYYYASRLRGEATAVEDVHYHPVEPRTFRMTVTHNF
;
A
#
# COMPACT_ATOMS: atom_id res chain seq x y z
N MET A 1 -17.50 -17.00 12.36
CA MET A 1 -16.56 -15.85 12.38
C MET A 1 -15.58 -16.04 11.23
N GLN A 2 -15.42 -15.05 10.36
CA GLN A 2 -14.44 -15.09 9.26
C GLN A 2 -13.29 -14.17 9.63
N SER A 3 -12.05 -14.64 9.52
CA SER A 3 -10.86 -13.82 9.72
C SER A 3 -9.90 -14.01 8.54
N PHE A 4 -9.18 -12.95 8.21
CA PHE A 4 -8.20 -12.94 7.13
C PHE A 4 -7.03 -12.03 7.50
N LEU A 5 -5.82 -12.46 7.15
CA LEU A 5 -4.60 -11.69 7.28
C LEU A 5 -3.78 -11.88 6.00
N ASN A 6 -3.32 -10.78 5.41
CA ASN A 6 -2.49 -10.77 4.22
C ASN A 6 -1.22 -9.99 4.47
N LEU A 7 -0.07 -10.58 4.18
CA LEU A 7 1.22 -9.91 4.12
C LEU A 7 1.69 -9.89 2.66
N ARG A 8 1.90 -8.69 2.12
CA ARG A 8 2.50 -8.46 0.81
C ARG A 8 3.90 -7.90 1.00
N TYR A 9 4.91 -8.60 0.48
CA TYR A 9 6.31 -8.15 0.49
C TYR A 9 6.84 -7.99 -0.94
N PHE A 10 7.42 -6.83 -1.22
CA PHE A 10 8.19 -6.54 -2.41
C PHE A 10 9.62 -6.23 -2.01
N GLY A 11 10.58 -6.99 -2.54
CA GLY A 11 12.00 -6.66 -2.41
C GLY A 11 12.39 -5.45 -3.26
N PRO A 12 13.66 -5.02 -3.21
CA PRO A 12 14.18 -3.97 -4.07
C PRO A 12 13.96 -4.30 -5.54
N ARG A 13 13.40 -3.36 -6.30
CA ARG A 13 13.14 -3.50 -7.75
C ARG A 13 14.04 -2.55 -8.51
N VAL A 14 14.58 -3.04 -9.62
CA VAL A 14 15.42 -2.26 -10.55
C VAL A 14 14.60 -1.13 -11.17
N LEU A 15 15.14 0.09 -11.17
CA LEU A 15 14.47 1.27 -11.72
C LEU A 15 15.05 1.72 -13.08
N VAL A 16 16.22 1.19 -13.45
CA VAL A 16 16.96 1.50 -14.70
C VAL A 16 17.62 0.24 -15.25
N GLU A 17 17.77 0.15 -16.58
CA GLU A 17 18.17 -1.05 -17.30
C GLU A 17 19.53 -1.62 -16.87
N ASP A 18 20.44 -0.75 -16.45
CA ASP A 18 21.79 -1.12 -16.00
C ASP A 18 21.87 -1.56 -14.53
N ASN A 19 20.74 -1.59 -13.82
CA ASN A 19 20.62 -2.03 -12.44
C ASN A 19 21.33 -1.14 -11.40
N SER A 20 21.75 0.07 -11.79
CA SER A 20 22.46 0.99 -10.89
C SER A 20 21.56 1.64 -9.84
N VAL A 21 20.26 1.80 -10.13
CA VAL A 21 19.27 2.37 -9.20
C VAL A 21 18.17 1.36 -8.89
N LYS A 22 17.83 1.24 -7.60
CA LYS A 22 16.81 0.32 -7.09
C LYS A 22 15.88 1.02 -6.10
N SER A 23 14.62 0.60 -6.10
CA SER A 23 13.63 0.97 -5.08
C SER A 23 13.93 0.35 -3.72
N HIS A 24 13.38 0.95 -2.67
CA HIS A 24 13.32 0.34 -1.35
C HIS A 24 12.37 -0.87 -1.34
N SER A 25 12.57 -1.78 -0.39
CA SER A 25 11.62 -2.86 -0.15
C SER A 25 10.37 -2.34 0.57
N THR A 26 9.22 -2.93 0.25
CA THR A 26 7.92 -2.57 0.81
C THR A 26 7.26 -3.80 1.39
N ALA A 27 6.84 -3.74 2.65
CA ALA A 27 6.01 -4.78 3.27
C ALA A 27 4.75 -4.17 3.88
N LEU A 28 3.58 -4.64 3.44
CA LEU A 28 2.29 -4.18 3.93
C LEU A 28 1.47 -5.35 4.44
N THR A 29 0.77 -5.12 5.55
CA THR A 29 -0.12 -6.12 6.16
C THR A 29 -1.54 -5.57 6.19
N ASN A 30 -2.50 -6.36 5.72
CA ASN A 30 -3.93 -6.06 5.77
C ASN A 30 -4.65 -7.15 6.56
N ALA A 31 -5.72 -6.78 7.28
CA ALA A 31 -6.51 -7.72 8.07
C ALA A 31 -8.00 -7.50 7.85
N ARG A 32 -8.79 -8.57 8.00
CA ARG A 32 -10.26 -8.50 8.08
C ARG A 32 -10.77 -9.40 9.20
N ILE A 33 -11.80 -8.93 9.89
CA ILE A 33 -12.63 -9.72 10.81
C ILE A 33 -14.09 -9.54 10.39
N GLY A 34 -14.83 -10.65 10.35
CA GLY A 34 -16.23 -10.71 9.96
C GLY A 34 -17.07 -11.59 10.87
N TYR A 35 -18.31 -11.17 11.10
CA TYR A 35 -19.28 -11.83 11.96
C TYR A 35 -20.64 -11.93 11.26
N ALA A 36 -21.27 -13.10 11.36
CA ALA A 36 -22.65 -13.30 10.93
C ALA A 36 -23.55 -12.96 12.12
N VAL A 37 -24.31 -11.88 12.01
CA VAL A 37 -25.22 -11.42 13.06
C VAL A 37 -26.42 -12.35 13.14
N ASP A 38 -26.94 -12.74 11.98
CA ASP A 38 -28.02 -13.71 11.82
C ASP A 38 -27.84 -14.48 10.48
N ARG A 39 -28.90 -15.15 10.01
CA ARG A 39 -28.84 -15.95 8.76
C ARG A 39 -28.66 -15.07 7.51
N ASP A 40 -29.12 -13.83 7.57
CA ASP A 40 -29.29 -12.94 6.44
C ASP A 40 -28.29 -11.76 6.50
N THR A 41 -27.81 -11.42 7.70
CA THR A 41 -26.95 -10.26 7.97
C THR A 41 -25.52 -10.67 8.34
N ARG A 42 -24.54 -10.05 7.66
CA ARG A 42 -23.12 -10.13 8.00
C ARG A 42 -22.49 -8.75 8.13
N VAL A 43 -21.58 -8.61 9.07
CA VAL A 43 -20.78 -7.39 9.28
C VAL A 43 -19.30 -7.75 9.21
N SER A 44 -18.49 -6.88 8.61
CA SER A 44 -17.04 -7.03 8.59
C SER A 44 -16.32 -5.70 8.75
N LEU A 45 -15.13 -5.77 9.33
CA LEU A 45 -14.17 -4.68 9.45
C LEU A 45 -12.87 -5.07 8.76
N ASP A 46 -12.45 -4.27 7.79
CA ASP A 46 -11.14 -4.32 7.17
C ASP A 46 -10.21 -3.27 7.77
N VAL A 47 -8.94 -3.65 7.95
CA VAL A 47 -7.84 -2.74 8.29
C VAL A 47 -6.77 -2.88 7.20
N PHE A 48 -6.60 -1.83 6.41
CA PHE A 48 -5.53 -1.72 5.42
C PHE A 48 -4.32 -1.03 6.02
N ASN A 49 -3.11 -1.48 5.67
CA ASN A 49 -1.86 -1.00 6.27
C ASN A 49 -1.92 -1.08 7.83
N LEU A 50 -2.14 -2.28 8.35
CA LEU A 50 -2.38 -2.59 9.76
C LEU A 50 -1.35 -1.93 10.70
N PHE A 51 -0.08 -2.00 10.33
CA PHE A 51 1.04 -1.45 11.10
C PHE A 51 1.35 0.02 10.79
N ASN A 52 0.54 0.68 9.96
CA ASN A 52 0.71 2.08 9.56
C ASN A 52 2.14 2.40 9.05
N ARG A 53 2.66 1.52 8.19
CA ARG A 53 3.98 1.67 7.57
C ARG A 53 3.97 2.89 6.65
N ARG A 54 5.06 3.67 6.67
CA ARG A 54 5.40 4.65 5.64
C ARG A 54 6.25 3.93 4.60
N ALA A 55 5.70 3.68 3.43
CA ALA A 55 6.36 2.95 2.34
C ALA A 55 5.94 3.56 1.00
N THR A 56 6.53 3.09 -0.09
CA THR A 56 6.22 3.53 -1.45
C THR A 56 5.34 2.50 -2.16
N ASP A 57 4.32 2.97 -2.86
CA ASP A 57 3.45 2.13 -3.69
C ASP A 57 4.00 1.99 -5.10
N SER A 58 4.65 3.04 -5.61
CA SER A 58 5.34 3.06 -6.91
C SER A 58 6.54 4.01 -6.88
N ASP A 59 7.61 3.65 -7.58
CA ASP A 59 8.89 4.37 -7.64
C ASP A 59 9.34 4.50 -9.10
N TYR A 60 9.84 5.68 -9.49
CA TYR A 60 10.34 5.99 -10.82
C TYR A 60 11.66 6.75 -10.71
N TYR A 61 12.63 6.44 -11.56
CA TYR A 61 13.88 7.18 -11.64
C TYR A 61 13.91 8.04 -12.90
N TYR A 62 13.97 9.36 -12.74
CA TYR A 62 14.10 10.30 -13.84
C TYR A 62 14.56 11.69 -13.37
N ALA A 63 15.12 12.47 -14.30
CA ALA A 63 15.45 13.86 -14.05
C ALA A 63 14.20 14.73 -13.90
N SER A 64 14.09 15.39 -12.75
CA SER A 64 13.10 16.44 -12.51
C SER A 64 13.78 17.76 -12.18
N ARG A 65 13.06 18.87 -12.30
CA ARG A 65 13.58 20.18 -11.91
C ARG A 65 12.57 20.93 -11.06
N LEU A 66 12.88 21.09 -9.78
CA LEU A 66 12.09 21.88 -8.85
C LEU A 66 12.33 23.38 -9.07
N ARG A 67 11.39 24.19 -8.56
CA ARG A 67 11.53 25.65 -8.56
C ARG A 67 12.74 26.05 -7.71
N GLY A 68 13.76 26.61 -8.35
CA GLY A 68 15.00 27.05 -7.69
C GLY A 68 16.23 26.23 -8.07
N GLU A 69 16.06 25.10 -8.74
CA GLU A 69 17.20 24.32 -9.24
C GLU A 69 17.75 24.92 -10.53
N ALA A 70 19.08 24.98 -10.67
CA ALA A 70 19.74 25.54 -11.84
C ALA A 70 19.59 24.62 -13.07
N THR A 71 19.65 23.31 -12.85
CA THR A 71 19.53 22.24 -13.84
C THR A 71 18.59 21.14 -13.33
N ALA A 72 18.16 20.24 -14.21
CA ALA A 72 17.42 19.05 -13.77
C ALA A 72 18.32 18.12 -12.95
N VAL A 73 17.73 17.42 -12.00
CA VAL A 73 18.37 16.50 -11.06
C VAL A 73 17.71 15.13 -11.21
N GLU A 74 18.54 14.11 -11.46
CA GLU A 74 18.11 12.71 -11.42
C GLU A 74 17.80 12.31 -9.98
N ASP A 75 16.59 11.83 -9.73
CA ASP A 75 16.17 11.36 -8.41
C ASP A 75 15.08 10.28 -8.54
N VAL A 76 14.76 9.63 -7.42
CA VAL A 76 13.65 8.68 -7.31
C VAL A 76 12.39 9.40 -6.86
N HIS A 77 11.42 9.50 -7.76
CA HIS A 77 10.08 9.99 -7.46
C HIS A 77 9.18 8.84 -7.08
N TYR A 78 8.45 9.01 -5.98
CA TYR A 78 7.60 7.95 -5.46
C TYR A 78 6.20 8.44 -5.13
N HIS A 79 5.23 7.53 -5.24
CA HIS A 79 3.91 7.70 -4.66
C HIS A 79 3.86 6.96 -3.32
N PRO A 80 3.54 7.63 -2.20
CA PRO A 80 3.45 6.96 -0.91
C PRO A 80 2.28 5.97 -0.88
N VAL A 81 2.40 4.92 -0.08
CA VAL A 81 1.25 4.06 0.24
C VAL A 81 0.21 4.84 1.03
N GLU A 82 -1.06 4.46 0.89
CA GLU A 82 -2.13 5.01 1.72
C GLU A 82 -1.85 4.79 3.22
N PRO A 83 -2.13 5.79 4.07
CA PRO A 83 -2.12 5.62 5.51
C PRO A 83 -3.06 4.51 5.97
N ARG A 84 -2.92 4.08 7.23
CA ARG A 84 -3.82 3.07 7.80
C ARG A 84 -5.27 3.50 7.67
N THR A 85 -6.05 2.66 6.98
CA THR A 85 -7.44 2.94 6.61
C THR A 85 -8.34 1.80 7.07
N PHE A 86 -9.56 2.16 7.48
CA PHE A 86 -10.57 1.22 7.97
C PHE A 86 -11.76 1.20 7.01
N ARG A 87 -12.35 0.03 6.78
CA ARG A 87 -13.59 -0.11 6.03
C ARG A 87 -14.55 -1.02 6.78
N MET A 88 -15.75 -0.53 7.05
CA MET A 88 -16.85 -1.35 7.56
C MET A 88 -17.76 -1.75 6.41
N THR A 89 -18.13 -3.03 6.35
CA THR A 89 -19.07 -3.55 5.35
C THR A 89 -20.19 -4.30 6.04
N VAL A 90 -21.44 -3.98 5.68
CA VAL A 90 -22.64 -4.69 6.10
C VAL A 90 -23.28 -5.29 4.86
N THR A 91 -23.66 -6.57 4.92
CA THR A 91 -24.37 -7.28 3.86
C THR A 91 -25.62 -7.90 4.45
N HIS A 92 -26.77 -7.64 3.84
CA HIS A 92 -28.06 -8.21 4.23
C HIS A 92 -28.73 -8.83 3.00
N ASN A 93 -29.23 -10.05 3.13
CA ASN A 93 -29.94 -10.77 2.08
C ASN A 93 -31.46 -10.68 2.34
N PHE A 94 -32.25 -10.35 1.32
CA PHE A 94 -33.71 -10.22 1.40
C PHE A 94 -34.43 -11.40 0.74
#